data_AF-A0A3E1ECM0-F1
#
_entry.id   AF-A0A3E1ECM0-F1
#
_cell.length_a   1.000
_cell.length_b   1.000
_cell.length_c   1.000
_cell.angle_alpha   90.00
_cell.angle_beta   90.00
_cell.angle_gamma   90.00
#
_symmetry.space_group_name_H-M   'P 1'
#
loop_
_entity.id
_entity.type
_entity.pdbx_description
1 polymer ?
#
loop_
_entity_poly.entity_id
_entity_poly.type
_entity_poly.pdbx_seq_one_letter_code
_entity_poly.pdbx_strand_id
1 'polypeptide(L)'
;MDAALRLGQPAIDRARRLATLRFTAMAETTITAATDPVRQFSVFAENRVGRLHELTALFKQNHVHIMAITVLDTTDSAIMRLIVDDREKARGLMASNAFPYTECDVLAVEISDETDLQAVLAALLEAEINVHYVYSFIKRPEGRAALAINVEDADVAAQALNQRGFKVLTQRDIAR
;
A
#
# COMPACT_ATOMS: atom_id res chain seq x y z
N MET A 1 65.88 -22.48 12.41
CA MET A 1 64.73 -22.21 13.30
C MET A 1 64.82 -20.74 13.67
N ASP A 2 63.98 -19.82 13.24
CA ASP A 2 62.74 -19.89 12.49
C ASP A 2 62.54 -18.48 11.91
N ALA A 3 62.35 -18.39 10.60
CA ALA A 3 62.13 -17.14 9.89
C ALA A 3 60.70 -17.16 9.38
N ALA A 4 59.76 -16.81 10.25
CA ALA A 4 58.36 -16.68 9.87
C ALA A 4 57.65 -15.62 10.72
N LEU A 5 57.16 -14.59 10.02
CA LEU A 5 56.00 -13.76 10.35
C LEU A 5 56.15 -12.71 11.48
N ARG A 6 56.99 -11.70 11.21
CA ARG A 6 56.60 -10.30 11.44
C ARG A 6 55.87 -9.78 10.19
N LEU A 7 54.56 -10.00 10.12
CA LEU A 7 53.67 -9.34 9.15
C LEU A 7 52.63 -8.51 9.88
N GLY A 8 52.88 -7.21 9.93
CA GLY A 8 51.89 -6.12 9.86
C GLY A 8 50.61 -6.19 10.71
N GLN A 9 50.70 -5.93 12.01
CA GLN A 9 49.55 -5.50 12.82
C GLN A 9 48.70 -4.36 12.19
N PRO A 10 49.24 -3.35 11.47
CA PRO A 10 48.40 -2.34 10.81
C PRO A 10 47.55 -2.87 9.64
N ALA A 11 47.91 -4.00 9.01
CA ALA A 11 47.11 -4.60 7.93
C ALA A 11 45.88 -5.36 8.46
N ILE A 12 46.02 -6.01 9.62
CA ILE A 12 44.95 -6.73 10.31
C ILE A 12 43.90 -5.74 10.86
N ASP A 13 44.34 -4.60 11.39
CA ASP A 13 43.43 -3.54 11.86
C ASP A 13 42.72 -2.80 10.71
N ARG A 14 43.37 -2.67 9.55
CA ARG A 14 42.72 -2.13 8.35
C ARG A 14 41.70 -3.10 7.77
N ALA A 15 41.99 -4.40 7.77
CA ALA A 15 41.05 -5.45 7.38
C ALA A 15 39.86 -5.54 8.34
N ARG A 16 40.09 -5.39 9.65
CA ARG A 16 39.02 -5.30 10.66
C ARG A 16 38.18 -4.04 10.49
N ARG A 17 38.77 -2.86 10.26
CA ARG A 17 38.00 -1.63 9.97
C ARG A 17 37.26 -1.69 8.64
N LEU A 18 37.82 -2.29 7.59
CA LEU A 18 37.14 -2.49 6.30
C LEU A 18 36.03 -3.55 6.40
N ALA A 19 36.19 -4.58 7.24
CA ALA A 19 35.13 -5.54 7.54
C ALA A 19 34.02 -4.90 8.38
N THR A 20 34.35 -4.08 9.39
CA THR A 20 33.37 -3.31 10.17
C THR A 20 32.66 -2.27 9.31
N LEU A 21 33.37 -1.55 8.43
CA LEU A 21 32.79 -0.57 7.50
C LEU A 21 31.98 -1.21 6.37
N ARG A 22 32.22 -2.48 6.02
CA ARG A 22 31.37 -3.25 5.10
C ARG A 22 30.17 -3.91 5.79
N PHE A 23 30.26 -4.17 7.09
CA PHE A 23 29.12 -4.66 7.89
C PHE A 23 28.12 -3.53 8.26
N THR A 24 28.52 -2.26 8.19
CA THR A 24 27.61 -1.12 8.42
C THR A 24 26.75 -0.76 7.19
N ALA A 25 26.88 -1.46 6.06
CA ALA A 25 26.12 -1.16 4.83
C ALA A 25 25.06 -2.21 4.45
N MET A 26 24.74 -3.18 5.33
CA MET A 26 23.83 -4.29 5.03
C MET A 26 22.88 -4.66 6.21
N ALA A 27 22.40 -3.65 6.93
CA ALA A 27 21.22 -3.73 7.81
C ALA A 27 20.69 -2.30 7.87
N GLU A 28 19.47 -1.98 7.43
CA GLU A 28 18.21 -2.66 7.68
C GLU A 28 17.34 -2.61 6.41
N THR A 29 17.28 -3.69 5.64
CA THR A 29 16.03 -3.97 4.92
C THR A 29 15.09 -4.55 5.94
N THR A 30 14.56 -3.69 6.81
CA THR A 30 13.41 -4.06 7.63
C THR A 30 12.34 -4.50 6.65
N ILE A 31 12.00 -5.79 6.71
CA ILE A 31 10.79 -6.32 6.07
C ILE A 31 9.65 -5.59 6.79
N THR A 32 9.27 -4.42 6.29
CA THR A 32 8.12 -3.69 6.77
C THR A 32 6.90 -4.41 6.26
N ALA A 33 6.42 -5.39 7.04
CA ALA A 33 4.97 -5.53 7.16
C ALA A 33 4.42 -4.13 7.43
N ALA A 34 3.47 -3.66 6.62
CA ALA A 34 3.03 -2.28 6.65
C ALA A 34 2.50 -1.96 8.06
N THR A 35 3.24 -1.19 8.86
CA THR A 35 2.84 -0.77 10.22
C THR A 35 1.58 0.11 10.23
N ASP A 36 1.03 0.44 9.05
CA ASP A 36 -0.22 1.18 8.85
C ASP A 36 -0.76 0.92 7.43
N PRO A 37 -1.47 -0.20 7.19
CA PRO A 37 -1.97 -0.55 5.86
C PRO A 37 -3.03 0.45 5.38
N VAL A 38 -3.14 0.60 4.07
CA VAL A 38 -4.23 1.36 3.46
C VAL A 38 -5.55 0.62 3.69
N ARG A 39 -6.57 1.35 4.13
CA ARG A 39 -7.91 0.78 4.35
C ARG A 39 -8.91 1.23 3.33
N GLN A 40 -9.72 0.26 2.91
CA GLN A 40 -10.89 0.46 2.06
C GLN A 40 -12.15 0.43 2.93
N PHE A 41 -12.99 1.44 2.80
CA PHE A 41 -14.38 1.39 3.22
C PHE A 41 -15.23 0.72 2.15
N SER A 42 -16.09 -0.21 2.53
CA SER A 42 -17.17 -0.75 1.69
C SER A 42 -18.50 -0.23 2.22
N VAL A 43 -19.04 0.80 1.58
CA VAL A 43 -20.27 1.46 1.99
C VAL A 43 -21.45 0.82 1.28
N PHE A 44 -22.40 0.29 2.04
CA PHE A 44 -23.62 -0.32 1.51
C PHE A 44 -24.69 0.75 1.31
N ALA A 45 -25.29 0.80 0.13
CA ALA A 45 -26.32 1.77 -0.20
C ALA A 45 -27.36 1.20 -1.15
N GLU A 46 -28.55 1.81 -1.15
CA GLU A 46 -29.54 1.62 -2.21
C GLU A 46 -28.98 2.14 -3.53
N ASN A 47 -29.19 1.38 -4.62
CA ASN A 47 -28.79 1.83 -5.96
C ASN A 47 -29.83 2.83 -6.50
N ARG A 48 -29.75 4.08 -6.05
CA ARG A 48 -30.66 5.15 -6.45
C ARG A 48 -29.94 6.44 -6.85
N VAL A 49 -30.61 7.23 -7.68
CA VAL A 49 -30.11 8.52 -8.18
C VAL A 49 -29.68 9.41 -7.01
N GLY A 50 -28.48 9.97 -7.10
CA GLY A 50 -27.94 10.93 -6.15
C GLY A 50 -27.25 10.33 -4.92
N ARG A 51 -27.40 9.03 -4.62
CA ARG A 51 -26.88 8.47 -3.36
C ARG A 51 -25.35 8.52 -3.25
N LEU A 52 -24.64 8.22 -4.33
CA LEU A 52 -23.18 8.39 -4.39
C LEU A 52 -22.78 9.87 -4.30
N HIS A 53 -23.55 10.76 -4.94
CA HIS A 53 -23.31 12.21 -4.85
C HIS A 53 -23.43 12.71 -3.41
N GLU A 54 -24.43 12.27 -2.65
CA GLU A 54 -24.59 12.61 -1.23
C GLU A 54 -23.35 12.24 -0.40
N LEU A 55 -22.84 11.01 -0.57
CA LEU A 55 -21.64 10.55 0.14
C LEU A 55 -20.41 11.37 -0.22
N THR A 56 -20.16 11.57 -1.51
CA THR A 56 -19.01 12.35 -1.98
C THR A 56 -19.10 13.82 -1.57
N ALA A 57 -20.30 14.41 -1.55
CA ALA A 57 -20.54 15.76 -1.06
C ALA A 57 -20.28 15.88 0.44
N LEU A 58 -20.73 14.90 1.24
CA LEU A 58 -20.47 14.83 2.69
C LEU A 58 -18.97 14.88 2.97
N PHE A 59 -18.18 14.05 2.29
CA PHE A 59 -16.72 14.07 2.46
C PHE A 59 -16.10 15.38 2.01
N LYS A 60 -16.48 15.90 0.84
CA LYS A 60 -15.95 17.17 0.32
C LYS A 60 -16.21 18.34 1.27
N GLN A 61 -17.43 18.47 1.79
CA GLN A 61 -17.83 19.54 2.72
C GLN A 61 -17.04 19.48 4.04
N ASN A 62 -16.56 18.31 4.41
CA ASN A 62 -15.80 18.07 5.63
C ASN A 62 -14.30 17.87 5.35
N HIS A 63 -13.80 18.24 4.18
CA HIS A 63 -12.38 18.13 3.83
C HIS A 63 -11.80 16.71 4.00
N VAL A 64 -12.59 15.69 3.68
CA VAL A 64 -12.10 14.31 3.50
C VAL A 64 -11.92 14.09 2.01
N HIS A 65 -10.72 13.69 1.60
CA HIS A 65 -10.39 13.47 0.19
C HIS A 65 -10.51 11.99 -0.17
N ILE A 66 -11.32 11.70 -1.18
CA ILE A 66 -11.39 10.35 -1.77
C ILE A 66 -10.15 10.16 -2.66
N MET A 67 -9.37 9.14 -2.34
CA MET A 67 -8.13 8.79 -3.00
C MET A 67 -8.34 7.76 -4.11
N ALA A 68 -9.28 6.83 -3.90
CA ALA A 68 -9.68 5.81 -4.85
C ALA A 68 -11.15 5.46 -4.63
N ILE A 69 -11.86 5.12 -5.71
CA ILE A 69 -13.27 4.71 -5.62
C ILE A 69 -13.61 3.69 -6.70
N THR A 70 -14.42 2.71 -6.36
CA THR A 70 -15.12 1.84 -7.30
C THR A 70 -16.51 1.52 -6.77
N VAL A 71 -17.46 1.25 -7.65
CA VAL A 71 -18.84 0.90 -7.29
C VAL A 71 -19.14 -0.46 -7.90
N LEU A 72 -19.63 -1.37 -7.06
CA LEU A 72 -20.18 -2.65 -7.48
C LEU A 72 -21.67 -2.59 -7.20
N ASP A 73 -22.50 -2.84 -8.21
CA ASP A 73 -23.94 -2.72 -8.08
C ASP A 73 -24.71 -3.93 -8.59
N THR A 74 -25.93 -4.04 -8.07
CA THR A 74 -27.03 -4.83 -8.61
C THR A 74 -28.20 -3.87 -8.85
N THR A 75 -29.33 -4.38 -9.33
CA THR A 75 -30.51 -3.56 -9.64
C THR A 75 -30.96 -2.69 -8.45
N ASP A 76 -30.94 -3.22 -7.23
CA ASP A 76 -31.52 -2.55 -6.06
C ASP A 76 -30.47 -2.06 -5.05
N SER A 77 -29.23 -2.53 -5.14
CA SER A 77 -28.19 -2.26 -4.12
C SER A 77 -26.84 -2.00 -4.75
N ALA A 78 -26.05 -1.17 -4.08
CA ALA A 78 -24.68 -0.85 -4.47
C ALA A 78 -23.74 -0.92 -3.26
N ILE A 79 -22.51 -1.36 -3.54
CA ILE A 79 -21.38 -1.31 -2.63
C ILE A 79 -20.39 -0.31 -3.22
N MET A 80 -20.22 0.82 -2.53
CA MET A 80 -19.24 1.83 -2.88
C MET A 80 -17.97 1.54 -2.09
N ARG A 81 -16.91 1.12 -2.78
CA ARG A 81 -15.59 0.90 -2.20
C ARG A 81 -14.78 2.18 -2.35
N LEU A 82 -14.24 2.68 -1.25
CA LEU A 82 -13.52 3.94 -1.22
C LEU A 82 -12.32 3.90 -0.27
N ILE A 83 -11.24 4.53 -0.71
CA ILE A 83 -10.07 4.84 0.10
C ILE A 83 -10.06 6.35 0.28
N VAL A 84 -9.84 6.81 1.51
CA VAL A 84 -9.77 8.22 1.88
C VAL A 84 -8.44 8.53 2.56
N ASP A 85 -8.07 9.80 2.59
CA ASP A 85 -6.89 10.29 3.32
C ASP A 85 -7.05 10.21 4.85
N ASP A 86 -8.21 10.64 5.38
CA ASP A 86 -8.54 10.63 6.81
C ASP A 86 -9.64 9.61 7.14
N ARG A 87 -9.22 8.44 7.64
CA ARG A 87 -10.10 7.32 7.99
C ARG A 87 -11.00 7.64 9.19
N GLU A 88 -10.43 8.22 10.25
CA GLU A 88 -11.16 8.46 11.50
C GLU A 88 -12.30 9.44 11.28
N LYS A 89 -12.02 10.52 10.54
CA LYS A 89 -13.04 11.51 10.18
C LYS A 89 -14.10 10.91 9.27
N ALA A 90 -13.71 10.11 8.28
CA ALA A 90 -14.67 9.44 7.40
C ALA A 90 -15.61 8.51 8.17
N ARG A 91 -15.09 7.72 9.14
CA ARG A 91 -15.90 6.87 10.03
C ARG A 91 -16.97 7.67 10.76
N GLY A 92 -16.56 8.77 11.40
CA GLY A 92 -17.48 9.63 12.16
C GLY A 92 -18.56 10.25 11.28
N LEU A 93 -18.19 10.73 10.09
CA LEU A 93 -19.12 11.30 9.13
C LEU A 93 -20.13 10.28 8.63
N MET A 94 -19.66 9.09 8.21
CA MET A 94 -20.55 8.04 7.72
C MET A 94 -21.50 7.53 8.80
N ALA A 95 -20.99 7.29 10.02
CA ALA A 95 -21.81 6.85 11.15
C ALA A 95 -22.90 7.87 11.51
N SER A 96 -22.58 9.18 11.46
CA SER A 96 -23.54 10.25 11.79
C SER A 96 -24.55 10.53 10.69
N ASN A 97 -24.32 10.06 9.45
CA ASN A 97 -25.14 10.36 8.27
C ASN A 97 -25.77 9.11 7.65
N ALA A 98 -25.90 8.02 8.43
CA ALA A 98 -26.55 6.77 8.01
C ALA A 98 -25.95 6.16 6.72
N PHE A 99 -24.62 6.15 6.62
CA PHE A 99 -23.89 5.38 5.62
C PHE A 99 -23.30 4.14 6.30
N PRO A 100 -23.96 2.97 6.27
CA PRO A 100 -23.41 1.75 6.84
C PRO A 100 -22.20 1.29 6.03
N TYR A 101 -21.14 0.87 6.72
CA TYR A 101 -19.90 0.45 6.07
C TYR A 101 -19.23 -0.70 6.80
N THR A 102 -18.38 -1.42 6.06
CA THR A 102 -17.33 -2.28 6.60
C THR A 102 -15.97 -1.78 6.13
N GLU A 103 -14.90 -2.27 6.76
CA GLU A 103 -13.53 -1.96 6.36
C GLU A 103 -12.72 -3.22 6.15
N CYS A 104 -11.78 -3.15 5.22
CA CYS A 104 -10.72 -4.14 5.08
C CYS A 104 -9.42 -3.46 4.66
N ASP A 105 -8.31 -4.14 4.93
CA ASP A 105 -7.01 -3.73 4.43
C ASP A 105 -6.91 -4.07 2.94
N VAL A 106 -6.25 -3.20 2.19
CA VAL A 106 -5.96 -3.38 0.76
C VAL A 106 -4.51 -3.04 0.48
N LEU A 107 -3.93 -3.76 -0.47
CA LEU A 107 -2.57 -3.53 -0.93
C LEU A 107 -2.59 -2.36 -1.92
N ALA A 108 -2.02 -1.23 -1.52
CA ALA A 108 -1.84 -0.07 -2.40
C ALA A 108 -0.45 -0.14 -3.03
N VAL A 109 -0.36 -0.25 -4.36
CA VAL A 109 0.92 -0.43 -5.07
C VAL A 109 1.13 0.76 -5.99
N GLU A 110 2.25 1.46 -5.83
CA GLU A 110 2.64 2.53 -6.75
C GLU A 110 3.16 1.94 -8.06
N ILE A 111 2.67 2.48 -9.17
CA ILE A 111 3.07 2.11 -10.53
C ILE A 111 3.37 3.38 -11.34
N SER A 112 4.23 3.24 -12.35
CA SER A 112 4.58 4.35 -13.25
C SER A 112 3.51 4.53 -14.32
N ASP A 113 3.09 3.44 -14.96
CA ASP A 113 2.07 3.39 -16.01
C ASP A 113 1.48 1.96 -16.11
N GLU A 114 0.64 1.70 -17.12
CA GLU A 114 -0.02 0.41 -17.30
C GLU A 114 0.93 -0.77 -17.59
N THR A 115 2.17 -0.51 -18.01
CA THR A 115 3.13 -1.56 -18.33
C THR A 115 3.62 -2.28 -17.07
N ASP A 116 3.66 -1.59 -15.93
CA ASP A 116 4.04 -2.15 -14.63
C ASP A 116 2.99 -3.17 -14.12
N LEU A 117 1.74 -3.09 -14.59
CA LEU A 117 0.64 -3.97 -14.13
C LEU A 117 0.99 -5.45 -14.32
N GLN A 118 1.54 -5.82 -15.47
CA GLN A 118 1.91 -7.21 -15.73
C GLN A 118 2.96 -7.71 -14.73
N ALA A 119 3.95 -6.89 -14.42
CA ALA A 119 5.03 -7.24 -13.51
C ALA A 119 4.56 -7.34 -12.05
N VAL A 120 3.64 -6.46 -11.63
CA VAL A 120 2.94 -6.57 -10.33
C VAL A 120 2.17 -7.88 -10.25
N LEU A 121 1.35 -8.20 -11.24
CA LEU A 121 0.55 -9.43 -11.25
C LEU A 121 1.42 -10.69 -11.31
N ALA A 122 2.55 -10.65 -12.05
CA ALA A 122 3.50 -11.75 -12.08
C ALA A 122 4.14 -12.00 -10.70
N ALA A 123 4.45 -10.94 -9.95
CA ALA A 123 4.98 -11.06 -8.60
C ALA A 123 4.00 -11.78 -7.65
N LEU A 124 2.72 -11.42 -7.74
CA LEU A 124 1.65 -12.02 -6.93
C LEU A 124 1.41 -13.48 -7.33
N LEU A 125 1.43 -13.77 -8.63
CA LEU A 125 1.28 -15.13 -9.16
C LEU A 125 2.39 -16.06 -8.67
N GLU A 126 3.65 -15.60 -8.73
CA GLU A 126 4.79 -16.41 -8.27
C GLU A 126 4.80 -16.64 -6.76
N ALA A 127 4.19 -15.73 -6.00
CA ALA A 127 3.95 -15.90 -4.56
C ALA A 127 2.70 -16.75 -4.27
N GLU A 128 2.03 -17.28 -5.31
CA GLU A 128 0.79 -18.07 -5.23
C GLU A 128 -0.37 -17.31 -4.55
N ILE A 129 -0.44 -15.99 -4.74
CA ILE A 129 -1.44 -15.12 -4.10
C ILE A 129 -2.57 -14.83 -5.07
N ASN A 130 -3.80 -15.17 -4.65
CA ASN A 130 -4.98 -14.82 -5.41
C ASN A 130 -5.33 -13.32 -5.28
N VAL A 131 -5.74 -12.73 -6.41
CA VAL A 131 -6.24 -11.34 -6.48
C VAL A 131 -7.76 -11.36 -6.57
N HIS A 132 -8.44 -10.79 -5.58
CA HIS A 132 -9.91 -10.75 -5.56
C HIS A 132 -10.46 -9.63 -6.45
N TYR A 133 -9.84 -8.45 -6.42
CA TYR A 133 -10.21 -7.31 -7.27
C TYR A 133 -9.10 -6.25 -7.26
N VAL A 134 -9.12 -5.41 -8.29
CA VAL A 134 -8.22 -4.26 -8.45
C VAL A 134 -8.99 -3.03 -8.91
N TYR A 135 -8.59 -1.85 -8.44
CA TYR A 135 -9.07 -0.56 -8.95
C TYR A 135 -8.03 0.53 -8.76
N SER A 136 -8.11 1.59 -9.56
CA SER A 136 -7.10 2.65 -9.60
C SER A 136 -7.39 3.79 -8.62
N PHE A 137 -6.33 4.45 -8.16
CA PHE A 137 -6.43 5.73 -7.48
C PHE A 137 -6.81 6.85 -8.46
N ILE A 138 -7.55 7.86 -7.99
CA ILE A 138 -8.01 8.99 -8.82
C ILE A 138 -6.83 9.87 -9.25
N LYS A 139 -5.96 10.23 -8.30
CA LYS A 139 -4.78 11.07 -8.54
C LYS A 139 -3.76 10.86 -7.45
N ARG A 140 -2.50 10.69 -7.83
CA ARG A 140 -1.35 10.71 -6.91
C ARG A 140 -0.43 11.91 -7.24
N PRO A 141 0.40 12.35 -6.28
CA PRO A 141 1.43 13.35 -6.53
C PRO A 141 2.43 12.91 -7.60
N GLU A 142 3.16 13.88 -8.17
CA GLU A 142 4.36 13.63 -9.00
C GLU A 142 4.12 12.79 -10.27
N GLY A 143 2.88 12.73 -10.77
CA GLY A 143 2.55 11.99 -12.00
C GLY A 143 2.59 10.48 -11.83
N ARG A 144 2.75 9.96 -10.61
CA ARG A 144 2.68 8.53 -10.32
C ARG A 144 1.24 8.06 -10.36
N ALA A 145 1.04 6.76 -10.57
CA ALA A 145 -0.27 6.11 -10.40
C ALA A 145 -0.18 5.09 -9.25
N ALA A 146 -1.34 4.62 -8.80
CA ALA A 146 -1.38 3.54 -7.82
C ALA A 146 -2.61 2.65 -8.06
N LEU A 147 -2.45 1.38 -7.73
CA LEU A 147 -3.51 0.37 -7.74
C LEU A 147 -3.85 0.02 -6.30
N ALA A 148 -5.14 -0.06 -5.99
CA ALA A 148 -5.65 -0.73 -4.80
C ALA A 148 -6.01 -2.16 -5.18
N ILE A 149 -5.39 -3.13 -4.52
CA ILE A 149 -5.53 -4.55 -4.81
C ILE A 149 -5.99 -5.24 -3.53
N ASN A 150 -7.11 -5.95 -3.60
CA ASN A 150 -7.49 -6.87 -2.53
C ASN A 150 -6.99 -8.26 -2.89
N VAL A 151 -6.25 -8.85 -1.95
CA VAL A 151 -5.54 -10.11 -2.11
C VAL A 151 -5.85 -11.02 -0.94
N GLU A 152 -5.63 -12.31 -1.12
CA GLU A 152 -5.85 -13.33 -0.08
C GLU A 152 -4.95 -13.12 1.15
N ASP A 153 -3.67 -12.82 0.93
CA ASP A 153 -2.69 -12.50 2.00
C ASP A 153 -1.94 -11.21 1.66
N ALA A 154 -2.27 -10.12 2.36
CA ALA A 154 -1.70 -8.81 2.11
C ALA A 154 -0.23 -8.69 2.56
N ASP A 155 0.18 -9.43 3.60
CA ASP A 155 1.53 -9.34 4.14
C ASP A 155 2.51 -10.07 3.23
N VAL A 156 2.17 -11.28 2.77
CA VAL A 156 2.99 -12.02 1.80
C VAL A 156 3.04 -11.28 0.47
N ALA A 157 1.91 -10.70 0.03
CA ALA A 157 1.87 -9.91 -1.20
C ALA A 157 2.78 -8.68 -1.14
N ALA A 158 2.74 -7.96 -0.01
CA ALA A 158 3.60 -6.80 0.18
C ALA A 158 5.08 -7.19 0.14
N GLN A 159 5.45 -8.31 0.76
CA GLN A 159 6.82 -8.82 0.73
C GLN A 159 7.26 -9.18 -0.69
N ALA A 160 6.44 -9.93 -1.44
CA ALA A 160 6.75 -10.33 -2.81
C ALA A 160 6.95 -9.12 -3.74
N LEU A 161 6.10 -8.10 -3.62
CA LEU A 161 6.21 -6.87 -4.40
C LEU A 161 7.43 -6.04 -4.03
N ASN A 162 7.69 -5.86 -2.73
CA ASN A 162 8.87 -5.13 -2.27
C ASN A 162 10.18 -5.79 -2.73
N GLN A 163 10.24 -7.13 -2.76
CA GLN A 163 11.39 -7.88 -3.29
C GLN A 163 11.64 -7.62 -4.78
N ARG A 164 10.59 -7.27 -5.54
CA ARG A 164 10.69 -6.88 -6.96
C ARG A 164 10.87 -5.38 -7.18
N GLY A 165 11.01 -4.60 -6.11
CA GLY A 165 11.22 -3.16 -6.18
C GLY A 165 9.95 -2.33 -6.38
N PHE A 166 8.77 -2.93 -6.29
CA PHE A 166 7.52 -2.16 -6.26
C PHE A 166 7.30 -1.54 -4.90
N LYS A 167 6.93 -0.26 -4.87
CA LYS A 167 6.62 0.44 -3.62
C LYS A 167 5.18 0.11 -3.19
N VAL A 168 5.05 -0.59 -2.08
CA VAL A 168 3.77 -0.75 -1.38
C VAL A 168 3.53 0.49 -0.50
N LEU A 169 2.41 1.15 -0.73
CA LEU A 169 2.01 2.37 -0.03
C LEU A 169 1.31 2.04 1.29
N THR A 170 1.59 2.86 2.30
CA THR A 170 0.91 2.86 3.60
C THR A 170 -0.18 3.93 3.64
N GLN A 171 -1.02 3.93 4.69
CA GLN A 171 -1.98 5.02 4.89
C GLN A 171 -1.28 6.39 4.94
N ARG A 172 -0.08 6.46 5.52
CA ARG A 172 0.72 7.69 5.59
C ARG A 172 1.16 8.21 4.23
N ASP A 173 1.44 7.31 3.27
CA ASP A 173 1.82 7.71 1.92
C ASP A 173 0.66 8.35 1.13
N ILE A 174 -0.59 8.07 1.52
CA ILE A 174 -1.79 8.55 0.82
C ILE A 174 -2.54 9.67 1.56
N ALA A 175 -2.30 9.81 2.86
CA ALA A 175 -2.83 10.89 3.67
C ALA A 175 -2.31 12.26 3.20
N ARG A 176 -3.10 13.31 3.42
CA ARG A 176 -2.78 14.71 3.07
C ARG A 176 -2.64 15.58 4.31
#